data_AF-A0A358DJX3-F1
#
_entry.id   AF-A0A358DJX3-F1
#
_cell.length_a   1.000
_cell.length_b   1.000
_cell.length_c   1.000
_cell.angle_alpha   90.00
_cell.angle_beta   90.00
_cell.angle_gamma   90.00
#
_symmetry.space_group_name_H-M   'P 1'
#
loop_
_entity.id
_entity.type
_entity.pdbx_description
1 polymer ?
#
loop_
_entity_poly.entity_id
_entity_poly.type
_entity_poly.pdbx_seq_one_letter_code
_entity_poly.pdbx_strand_id
1 'polypeptide(L)'
;MNAFNIPLIKKPQVVVFIFSLSTLFFSVSAQEKVESKNVFQQVWSLFANSSLSDKDLIGDWGYKGTACTFETENLLKKAGGAVVASQVEKTFNEYCMKIGISEEKCDFTFKEDSTYSAKLGLLKLSGKFRLDEEKKVLSMSYMRGLGRMTAHVHRSGSGLKLLFDADSFLQMMKTLSIFTKNNSVEILAAMADLYDGMLLGFDLEMKKQP
;
A
#
# COMPACT_ATOMS: atom_id res chain seq x y z
N MET A 1 -66.16 -11.02 47.48
CA MET A 1 -65.52 -10.35 48.63
C MET A 1 -64.30 -11.16 49.04
N ASN A 2 -63.16 -10.48 49.15
CA ASN A 2 -61.95 -10.76 49.95
C ASN A 2 -61.14 -12.01 49.54
N ALA A 3 -60.11 -11.90 48.71
CA ALA A 3 -58.79 -11.25 48.93
C ALA A 3 -58.04 -11.83 50.15
N PHE A 4 -57.16 -12.80 49.88
CA PHE A 4 -56.13 -13.26 50.80
C PHE A 4 -54.80 -12.59 50.42
N ASN A 5 -54.25 -11.82 51.36
CA ASN A 5 -52.91 -11.25 51.32
C ASN A 5 -51.87 -12.32 51.65
N ILE A 6 -50.78 -12.38 50.90
CA ILE A 6 -49.51 -13.00 51.32
C ILE A 6 -48.37 -12.03 50.94
N PRO A 7 -47.37 -11.82 51.83
CA PRO A 7 -46.47 -10.69 51.78
C PRO A 7 -45.30 -10.85 50.81
N LEU A 8 -44.78 -9.69 50.43
CA LEU A 8 -43.63 -9.45 49.56
C LEU A 8 -42.37 -9.32 50.42
N ILE A 9 -41.32 -10.12 50.19
CA ILE A 9 -39.93 -9.82 50.62
C ILE A 9 -38.88 -10.55 49.74
N LYS A 10 -38.06 -9.72 49.08
CA LYS A 10 -36.64 -9.82 48.65
C LYS A 10 -36.17 -10.87 47.59
N LYS A 11 -36.09 -10.33 46.35
CA LYS A 11 -35.19 -10.52 45.18
C LYS A 11 -33.70 -10.95 45.45
N PRO A 12 -32.84 -11.23 44.43
CA PRO A 12 -33.06 -11.85 43.08
C PRO A 12 -31.90 -12.81 42.59
N GLN A 13 -32.03 -13.28 41.33
CA GLN A 13 -31.01 -13.88 40.41
C GLN A 13 -30.79 -15.40 40.57
N VAL A 14 -30.97 -16.28 39.58
CA VAL A 14 -30.76 -16.18 38.13
C VAL A 14 -31.80 -17.08 37.42
N VAL A 15 -32.58 -16.50 36.51
CA VAL A 15 -33.41 -17.23 35.54
C VAL A 15 -33.23 -16.53 34.20
N VAL A 16 -32.95 -17.29 33.14
CA VAL A 16 -33.54 -17.26 31.78
C VAL A 16 -32.71 -18.23 30.92
N PHE A 17 -33.14 -19.48 30.70
CA PHE A 17 -34.06 -19.97 29.66
C PHE A 17 -33.61 -19.75 28.20
N ILE A 18 -32.79 -20.69 27.72
CA ILE A 18 -33.00 -21.60 26.57
C ILE A 18 -33.91 -21.13 25.40
N PHE A 19 -33.29 -21.12 24.22
CA PHE A 19 -33.78 -21.39 22.86
C PHE A 19 -35.13 -20.80 22.42
N SER A 20 -35.07 -19.76 21.58
CA SER A 20 -36.10 -19.49 20.57
C SER A 20 -35.48 -19.55 19.18
N LEU A 21 -36.03 -20.48 18.42
CA LEU A 21 -35.89 -20.79 17.01
C LEU A 21 -36.16 -19.56 16.12
N SER A 22 -35.12 -19.07 15.45
CA SER A 22 -35.25 -18.30 14.20
C SER A 22 -33.99 -18.47 13.35
N THR A 23 -33.90 -19.61 12.65
CA THR A 23 -32.99 -19.76 11.51
C THR A 23 -33.55 -18.92 10.35
N LEU A 24 -33.26 -17.63 10.36
CA LEU A 24 -33.24 -16.83 9.14
C LEU A 24 -31.90 -17.08 8.44
N PHE A 25 -32.02 -17.53 7.21
CA PHE A 25 -30.94 -17.78 6.27
C PHE A 25 -29.97 -16.58 6.19
N PHE A 26 -28.80 -16.73 6.80
CA PHE A 26 -27.57 -16.34 6.14
C PHE A 26 -26.72 -17.59 6.07
N SER A 27 -26.80 -18.26 4.93
CA SER A 27 -25.73 -19.13 4.49
C SER A 27 -24.46 -18.28 4.51
N VAL A 28 -23.62 -18.42 5.55
CA VAL A 28 -22.20 -18.19 5.39
C VAL A 28 -21.76 -19.32 4.46
N SER A 29 -21.88 -19.06 3.17
CA SER A 29 -21.32 -19.93 2.15
C SER A 29 -19.82 -19.95 2.39
N ALA A 30 -19.32 -21.16 2.66
CA ALA A 30 -17.98 -21.62 2.37
C ALA A 30 -16.95 -20.52 2.13
N GLN A 31 -16.11 -20.28 3.14
CA GLN A 31 -14.68 -20.07 3.01
C GLN A 31 -14.21 -19.88 1.55
N GLU A 32 -14.22 -18.65 1.09
CA GLU A 32 -13.60 -18.30 -0.19
C GLU A 32 -12.10 -18.46 0.02
N LYS A 33 -11.59 -19.64 -0.33
CA LYS A 33 -10.16 -19.91 -0.44
C LYS A 33 -9.70 -19.16 -1.68
N VAL A 34 -9.62 -17.83 -1.56
CA VAL A 34 -9.23 -16.91 -2.63
C VAL A 34 -7.94 -17.44 -3.24
N GLU A 35 -7.92 -17.50 -4.56
CA GLU A 35 -6.85 -17.97 -5.43
C GLU A 35 -5.57 -17.11 -5.31
N SER A 36 -5.02 -16.95 -4.11
CA SER A 36 -3.85 -16.11 -3.85
C SER A 36 -2.62 -16.59 -4.63
N LYS A 37 -2.53 -17.89 -4.93
CA LYS A 37 -1.52 -18.46 -5.84
C LYS A 37 -1.68 -17.95 -7.26
N ASN A 38 -2.91 -17.96 -7.81
CA ASN A 38 -3.14 -17.53 -9.19
C ASN A 38 -3.03 -16.01 -9.31
N VAL A 39 -3.58 -15.24 -8.36
CA VAL A 39 -3.54 -13.77 -8.41
C VAL A 39 -2.12 -13.25 -8.22
N PHE A 40 -1.33 -13.77 -7.27
CA PHE A 40 0.06 -13.34 -7.15
C PHE A 40 0.95 -13.85 -8.27
N GLN A 41 0.85 -15.11 -8.69
CA GLN A 41 1.64 -15.57 -9.84
C GLN A 41 1.26 -14.80 -11.10
N GLN A 42 0.00 -14.43 -11.28
CA GLN A 42 -0.42 -13.53 -12.36
C GLN A 42 0.21 -12.15 -12.18
N VAL A 43 0.07 -11.49 -11.03
CA VAL A 43 0.69 -10.18 -10.79
C VAL A 43 2.20 -10.26 -10.95
N TRP A 44 2.89 -11.15 -10.25
CA TRP A 44 4.33 -11.34 -10.33
C TRP A 44 4.81 -11.74 -11.73
N SER A 45 4.07 -12.56 -12.47
CA SER A 45 4.41 -12.87 -13.87
C SER A 45 4.21 -11.65 -14.78
N LEU A 46 3.26 -10.75 -14.51
CA LEU A 46 3.18 -9.46 -15.19
C LEU A 46 4.38 -8.58 -14.83
N PHE A 47 4.86 -8.61 -13.57
CA PHE A 47 6.11 -7.96 -13.16
C PHE A 47 7.32 -8.58 -13.85
N ALA A 48 7.41 -9.91 -13.97
CA ALA A 48 8.58 -10.63 -14.49
C ALA A 48 8.62 -10.72 -16.03
N ASN A 49 7.47 -10.73 -16.71
CA ASN A 49 7.41 -10.97 -18.16
C ASN A 49 7.24 -9.70 -19.02
N SER A 50 7.06 -8.52 -18.43
CA SER A 50 7.03 -7.26 -19.19
C SER A 50 8.43 -6.89 -19.68
N SER A 51 8.62 -6.67 -21.00
CA SER A 51 9.85 -6.01 -21.47
C SER A 51 9.86 -4.58 -20.95
N LEU A 52 10.97 -4.15 -20.36
CA LEU A 52 11.13 -2.81 -19.82
C LEU A 52 12.48 -2.26 -20.27
N SER A 53 12.45 -1.09 -20.90
CA SER A 53 13.63 -0.34 -21.31
C SER A 53 13.62 1.07 -20.75
N ASP A 54 14.75 1.76 -20.81
CA ASP A 54 14.83 3.18 -20.43
C ASP A 54 13.79 4.03 -21.19
N LYS A 55 13.50 3.69 -22.45
CA LYS A 55 12.52 4.41 -23.29
C LYS A 55 11.09 4.32 -22.74
N ASP A 56 10.76 3.23 -22.07
CA ASP A 56 9.42 3.01 -21.49
C ASP A 56 9.17 3.86 -20.24
N LEU A 57 10.24 4.41 -19.65
CA LEU A 57 10.19 5.32 -18.51
C LEU A 57 10.08 6.78 -18.93
N ILE A 58 10.61 7.14 -20.11
CA ILE A 58 10.65 8.53 -20.57
C ILE A 58 9.23 9.10 -20.65
N GLY A 59 9.04 10.27 -20.03
CA GLY A 59 7.76 10.97 -20.02
C GLY A 59 7.41 11.55 -18.66
N ASP A 60 6.22 12.16 -18.62
CA ASP A 60 5.63 12.71 -17.43
C ASP A 60 4.57 11.77 -16.86
N TRP A 61 4.65 11.52 -15.57
CA TRP A 61 3.84 10.55 -14.84
C TRP A 61 3.11 11.26 -13.71
N GLY A 62 1.79 11.10 -13.66
CA GLY A 62 0.94 11.64 -12.61
C GLY A 62 0.57 10.55 -11.61
N TYR A 63 0.54 10.90 -10.33
CA TYR A 63 0.11 9.99 -9.27
C TYR A 63 -1.38 9.65 -9.38
N LYS A 64 -1.70 8.35 -9.25
CA LYS A 64 -3.09 7.83 -9.19
C LYS A 64 -3.42 7.23 -7.82
N GLY A 65 -2.41 6.82 -7.07
CA GLY A 65 -2.61 6.16 -5.79
C GLY A 65 -1.34 5.52 -5.25
N THR A 66 -1.45 5.01 -4.03
CA THR A 66 -0.45 4.09 -3.48
C THR A 66 -0.57 2.73 -4.15
N ALA A 67 0.52 1.96 -4.15
CA ALA A 67 0.54 0.58 -4.59
C ALA A 67 1.25 -0.29 -3.56
N CYS A 68 0.75 -1.51 -3.37
CA CYS A 68 1.30 -2.52 -2.47
C CYS A 68 1.35 -3.88 -3.17
N THR A 69 2.48 -4.59 -3.04
CA THR A 69 2.60 -5.99 -3.44
C THR A 69 3.47 -6.76 -2.46
N PHE A 70 3.27 -8.06 -2.37
CA PHE A 70 4.15 -8.92 -1.58
C PHE A 70 5.47 -9.16 -2.31
N GLU A 71 6.55 -9.28 -1.54
CA GLU A 71 7.85 -9.74 -2.05
C GLU A 71 7.84 -11.25 -2.32
N THR A 72 7.06 -12.02 -1.54
CA THR A 72 7.05 -13.48 -1.64
C THR A 72 5.66 -14.09 -1.55
N GLU A 73 5.48 -15.22 -2.22
CA GLU A 73 4.26 -16.03 -2.14
C GLU A 73 3.94 -16.53 -0.72
N ASN A 74 4.97 -16.71 0.11
CA ASN A 74 4.81 -17.33 1.43
C ASN A 74 4.02 -16.43 2.38
N LEU A 75 4.08 -15.11 2.20
CA LEU A 75 3.30 -14.14 2.99
C LEU A 75 1.83 -14.13 2.58
N LEU A 76 1.55 -14.25 1.28
CA LEU A 76 0.19 -14.39 0.75
C LEU A 76 -0.50 -15.69 1.17
N LYS A 77 0.26 -16.78 1.29
CA LYS A 77 -0.26 -18.10 1.68
C LYS A 77 -0.64 -18.16 3.16
N LYS A 78 -0.13 -17.25 4.00
CA LYS A 78 -0.63 -17.11 5.37
C LYS A 78 -2.06 -16.57 5.29
N ALA A 79 -3.00 -17.20 5.99
CA ALA A 79 -4.44 -16.99 5.85
C ALA A 79 -4.97 -15.57 6.20
N GLY A 80 -4.09 -14.58 6.36
CA GLY A 80 -4.41 -13.17 6.53
C GLY A 80 -3.65 -12.24 5.58
N GLY A 81 -2.90 -12.74 4.59
CA GLY A 81 -2.06 -11.92 3.71
C GLY A 81 -2.83 -10.77 3.06
N ALA A 82 -3.94 -11.05 2.38
CA ALA A 82 -4.75 -10.00 1.74
C ALA A 82 -5.26 -8.93 2.73
N VAL A 83 -5.63 -9.34 3.96
CA VAL A 83 -6.07 -8.43 5.03
C VAL A 83 -4.90 -7.55 5.49
N VAL A 84 -3.71 -8.13 5.65
CA VAL A 84 -2.49 -7.41 6.02
C VAL A 84 -2.12 -6.39 4.93
N ALA A 85 -2.06 -6.81 3.65
CA ALA A 85 -1.75 -5.89 2.55
C ALA A 85 -2.72 -4.71 2.46
N SER A 86 -4.02 -4.97 2.62
CA SER A 86 -5.03 -3.91 2.62
C SER A 86 -4.84 -2.93 3.79
N GLN A 87 -4.51 -3.43 4.98
CA GLN A 87 -4.23 -2.58 6.13
C GLN A 87 -2.96 -1.74 5.92
N VAL A 88 -1.91 -2.33 5.33
CA VAL A 88 -0.66 -1.63 5.03
C VAL A 88 -0.88 -0.55 3.98
N GLU A 89 -1.57 -0.88 2.89
CA GLU A 89 -1.88 0.06 1.82
C GLU A 89 -2.75 1.22 2.34
N LYS A 90 -3.73 0.93 3.21
CA LYS A 90 -4.53 1.95 3.87
C LYS A 90 -3.67 2.89 4.73
N THR A 91 -2.83 2.34 5.62
CA THR A 91 -1.93 3.13 6.48
C THR A 91 -0.94 3.93 5.66
N PHE A 92 -0.43 3.37 4.56
CA PHE A 92 0.44 4.06 3.64
C PHE A 92 -0.26 5.24 2.95
N ASN A 93 -1.50 5.03 2.47
CA ASN A 93 -2.28 6.09 1.87
C ASN A 93 -2.58 7.23 2.86
N GLU A 94 -2.97 6.89 4.10
CA GLU A 94 -3.17 7.87 5.19
C GLU A 94 -1.90 8.70 5.43
N TYR A 95 -0.73 8.05 5.42
CA TYR A 95 0.55 8.75 5.53
C TYR A 95 0.77 9.72 4.38
N CYS A 96 0.67 9.25 3.13
CA CYS A 96 0.81 10.04 1.92
C CYS A 96 -0.06 11.30 1.97
N MET A 97 -1.34 11.15 2.33
CA MET A 97 -2.26 12.27 2.50
C MET A 97 -1.77 13.25 3.57
N LYS A 98 -1.32 12.76 4.74
CA LYS A 98 -0.82 13.61 5.84
C LYS A 98 0.40 14.43 5.45
N ILE A 99 1.32 13.87 4.64
CA ILE A 99 2.52 14.57 4.17
C ILE A 99 2.28 15.34 2.85
N GLY A 100 1.05 15.35 2.35
CA GLY A 100 0.61 16.16 1.22
C GLY A 100 0.89 15.55 -0.16
N ILE A 101 1.15 14.24 -0.23
CA ILE A 101 1.18 13.48 -1.49
C ILE A 101 -0.27 13.26 -1.94
N SER A 102 -0.59 13.77 -3.13
CA SER A 102 -1.89 13.67 -3.79
C SER A 102 -1.70 13.77 -5.31
N GLU A 103 -2.74 13.56 -6.10
CA GLU A 103 -2.66 13.60 -7.58
C GLU A 103 -2.07 14.91 -8.12
N GLU A 104 -2.38 16.05 -7.51
CA GLU A 104 -1.86 17.38 -7.92
C GLU A 104 -0.45 17.70 -7.37
N LYS A 105 -0.01 16.92 -6.39
CA LYS A 105 1.22 17.18 -5.63
C LYS A 105 2.21 16.03 -5.70
N CYS A 106 1.98 15.05 -6.57
CA CYS A 106 2.85 13.93 -6.78
C CYS A 106 2.99 13.64 -8.28
N ASP A 107 4.21 13.79 -8.79
CA ASP A 107 4.52 13.58 -10.19
C ASP A 107 5.99 13.18 -10.35
N PHE A 108 6.27 12.47 -11.45
CA PHE A 108 7.61 12.07 -11.85
C PHE A 108 7.81 12.42 -13.32
N THR A 109 8.99 12.92 -13.67
CA THR A 109 9.39 13.17 -15.04
C THR A 109 10.73 12.48 -15.27
N PHE A 110 10.80 11.60 -16.27
CA PHE A 110 12.04 10.98 -16.72
C PHE A 110 12.39 11.49 -18.12
N LYS A 111 13.64 11.88 -18.32
CA LYS A 111 14.12 12.52 -19.56
C LYS A 111 15.14 11.65 -20.28
N GLU A 112 15.24 11.84 -21.59
CA GLU A 112 16.14 11.07 -22.46
C GLU A 112 17.62 11.20 -22.08
N ASP A 113 18.01 12.31 -21.44
CA ASP A 113 19.37 12.56 -20.94
C ASP A 113 19.70 11.80 -19.63
N SER A 114 18.87 10.84 -19.25
CA SER A 114 18.96 10.05 -18.01
C SER A 114 18.82 10.88 -16.74
N THR A 115 18.20 12.07 -16.81
CA THR A 115 17.81 12.85 -15.64
C THR A 115 16.34 12.66 -15.29
N TYR A 116 16.01 12.86 -14.02
CA TYR A 116 14.63 12.85 -13.55
C TYR A 116 14.36 13.99 -12.58
N SER A 117 13.09 14.33 -12.45
CA SER A 117 12.55 15.10 -11.34
C SER A 117 11.32 14.42 -10.76
N ALA A 118 11.13 14.56 -9.46
CA ALA A 118 9.91 14.10 -8.80
C ALA A 118 9.42 15.16 -7.80
N LYS A 119 8.11 15.31 -7.74
CA LYS A 119 7.42 16.03 -6.66
C LYS A 119 6.75 14.98 -5.79
N LEU A 120 6.96 15.06 -4.48
CA LEU A 120 6.35 14.19 -3.48
C LEU A 120 5.80 15.10 -2.36
N GLY A 121 4.59 15.62 -2.60
CA GLY A 121 4.00 16.66 -1.76
C GLY A 121 4.79 17.96 -1.84
N LEU A 122 5.42 18.33 -0.72
CA LEU A 122 6.29 19.50 -0.62
C LEU A 122 7.75 19.21 -1.00
N LEU A 123 8.16 17.93 -1.01
CA LEU A 123 9.52 17.54 -1.36
C LEU A 123 9.68 17.54 -2.88
N LYS A 124 10.78 18.11 -3.35
CA LYS A 124 11.22 18.03 -4.73
C LYS A 124 12.53 17.28 -4.79
N LEU A 125 12.58 16.25 -5.61
CA LEU A 125 13.76 15.42 -5.85
C LEU A 125 14.17 15.59 -7.31
N SER A 126 15.48 15.53 -7.55
CA SER A 126 16.03 15.46 -8.89
C SER A 126 17.42 14.84 -8.87
N GLY A 127 17.79 14.26 -10.01
CA GLY A 127 19.10 13.69 -10.24
C GLY A 127 19.13 12.83 -11.48
N LYS A 128 20.00 11.83 -11.50
CA LYS A 128 20.10 10.84 -12.57
C LYS A 128 19.32 9.58 -12.22
N PHE A 129 18.80 8.92 -13.24
CA PHE A 129 18.25 7.57 -13.12
C PHE A 129 19.03 6.58 -13.99
N ARG A 130 18.93 5.30 -13.63
CA ARG A 130 19.43 4.18 -14.42
C ARG A 130 18.55 2.97 -14.19
N LEU A 131 18.06 2.37 -15.27
CA LEU A 131 17.33 1.10 -15.20
C LEU A 131 18.30 -0.07 -15.34
N ASP A 132 18.18 -1.05 -14.45
CA ASP A 132 18.64 -2.41 -14.68
C ASP A 132 17.48 -3.17 -15.33
N GLU A 133 17.50 -3.32 -16.66
CA GLU A 133 16.39 -3.91 -17.43
C GLU A 133 16.13 -5.37 -17.06
N GLU A 134 17.18 -6.13 -16.76
CA GLU A 134 17.08 -7.54 -16.37
C GLU A 134 16.39 -7.70 -15.02
N LYS A 135 16.79 -6.88 -14.04
CA LYS A 135 16.21 -6.93 -12.68
C LYS A 135 14.95 -6.08 -12.54
N LYS A 136 14.67 -5.23 -13.53
CA LYS A 136 13.61 -4.21 -13.51
C LYS A 136 13.72 -3.30 -12.29
N VAL A 137 14.94 -2.92 -11.94
CA VAL A 137 15.24 -2.05 -10.82
C VAL A 137 15.70 -0.70 -11.33
N LEU A 138 14.96 0.34 -10.98
CA LEU A 138 15.30 1.72 -11.27
C LEU A 138 16.07 2.32 -10.11
N SER A 139 17.32 2.69 -10.35
CA SER A 139 18.14 3.46 -9.43
C SER A 139 17.97 4.95 -9.71
N MET A 140 17.68 5.75 -8.68
CA MET A 140 17.49 7.19 -8.77
C MET A 140 18.36 7.91 -7.75
N SER A 141 19.27 8.77 -8.21
CA SER A 141 20.11 9.58 -7.32
C SER A 141 19.38 10.85 -6.90
N TYR A 142 19.57 11.32 -5.67
CA TYR A 142 19.01 12.59 -5.19
C TYR A 142 20.06 13.42 -4.46
N MET A 143 19.71 14.66 -4.08
CA MET A 143 20.61 15.61 -3.39
C MET A 143 21.96 15.76 -4.11
N ARG A 144 21.92 16.00 -5.43
CA ARG A 144 23.12 16.10 -6.28
C ARG A 144 24.04 14.87 -6.24
N GLY A 145 23.46 13.67 -6.05
CA GLY A 145 24.17 12.40 -6.06
C GLY A 145 24.64 11.90 -4.69
N LEU A 146 24.35 12.63 -3.61
CA LEU A 146 24.71 12.22 -2.24
C LEU A 146 23.86 11.05 -1.72
N GLY A 147 22.69 10.83 -2.30
CA GLY A 147 21.81 9.72 -1.95
C GLY A 147 21.32 8.98 -3.19
N ARG A 148 20.83 7.76 -2.98
CA ARG A 148 20.24 6.91 -4.00
C ARG A 148 19.04 6.17 -3.42
N MET A 149 17.99 6.05 -4.21
CA MET A 149 16.86 5.16 -3.95
C MET A 149 16.72 4.15 -5.09
N THR A 150 16.18 2.98 -4.78
CA THR A 150 15.90 1.90 -5.73
C THR A 150 14.43 1.54 -5.70
N ALA A 151 13.82 1.39 -6.88
CA ALA A 151 12.45 0.94 -7.02
C ALA A 151 12.39 -0.23 -8.01
N HIS A 152 11.61 -1.25 -7.68
CA HIS A 152 11.10 -2.22 -8.63
C HIS A 152 10.09 -1.53 -9.54
N VAL A 153 10.30 -1.65 -10.84
CA VAL A 153 9.48 -1.02 -11.85
C VAL A 153 8.52 -2.03 -12.45
N HIS A 154 7.27 -1.61 -12.62
CA HIS A 154 6.33 -2.32 -13.45
C HIS A 154 5.56 -1.42 -14.37
N ARG A 155 5.60 -1.79 -15.66
CA ARG A 155 4.98 -1.05 -16.74
C ARG A 155 3.81 -1.86 -17.29
N SER A 156 2.65 -1.22 -17.42
CA SER A 156 1.45 -1.80 -18.04
C SER A 156 0.66 -0.74 -18.80
N GLY A 157 0.59 -0.84 -20.13
CA GLY A 157 -0.25 0.07 -20.95
C GLY A 157 0.17 1.54 -20.84
N SER A 158 -0.59 2.39 -20.12
CA SER A 158 -0.23 3.77 -19.75
C SER A 158 0.21 3.92 -18.29
N GLY A 159 0.24 2.83 -17.52
CA GLY A 159 0.58 2.81 -16.09
C GLY A 159 2.03 2.43 -15.80
N LEU A 160 2.57 3.02 -14.74
CA LEU A 160 3.89 2.79 -14.19
C LEU A 160 3.78 2.67 -12.68
N LYS A 161 4.23 1.54 -12.14
CA LYS A 161 4.38 1.35 -10.70
C LYS A 161 5.85 1.47 -10.33
N LEU A 162 6.14 2.32 -9.36
CA LEU A 162 7.43 2.42 -8.70
C LEU A 162 7.28 1.86 -7.29
N LEU A 163 7.79 0.66 -7.06
CA LEU A 163 7.64 -0.07 -5.80
C LEU A 163 8.98 -0.20 -5.10
N PHE A 164 9.07 0.36 -3.90
CA PHE A 164 10.28 0.36 -3.10
C PHE A 164 10.23 -0.83 -2.16
N ASP A 165 11.39 -1.47 -1.95
CA ASP A 165 11.55 -2.31 -0.78
C ASP A 165 11.32 -1.47 0.49
N ALA A 166 11.03 -2.16 1.57
CA ALA A 166 10.59 -1.46 2.75
C ALA A 166 11.67 -0.57 3.40
N ASP A 167 12.94 -0.94 3.30
CA ASP A 167 14.05 -0.12 3.81
C ASP A 167 14.18 1.20 3.03
N SER A 168 14.16 1.12 1.70
CA SER A 168 14.19 2.26 0.78
C SER A 168 12.95 3.13 0.97
N PHE A 169 11.79 2.51 1.13
CA PHE A 169 10.54 3.17 1.43
C PHE A 169 10.62 3.93 2.77
N LEU A 170 11.07 3.29 3.85
CA LEU A 170 11.25 3.92 5.15
C LEU A 170 12.22 5.08 5.10
N GLN A 171 13.33 4.95 4.37
CA GLN A 171 14.28 6.04 4.18
C GLN A 171 13.63 7.22 3.44
N MET A 172 12.85 6.94 2.40
CA MET A 172 12.07 7.96 1.69
C MET A 172 11.07 8.65 2.63
N MET A 173 10.34 7.89 3.45
CA MET A 173 9.36 8.43 4.41
C MET A 173 10.03 9.26 5.51
N LYS A 174 11.14 8.79 6.08
CA LYS A 174 11.95 9.57 7.05
C LYS A 174 12.39 10.90 6.45
N THR A 175 12.89 10.87 5.21
CA THR A 175 13.28 12.07 4.48
C THR A 175 12.08 13.02 4.34
N LEU A 176 10.94 12.52 3.83
CA LEU A 176 9.72 13.31 3.68
C LEU A 176 9.21 13.90 5.01
N SER A 177 9.26 13.14 6.10
CA SER A 177 8.87 13.58 7.43
C SER A 177 9.73 14.73 7.94
N ILE A 178 11.05 14.67 7.76
CA ILE A 178 11.98 15.73 8.17
C ILE A 178 11.64 17.04 7.45
N PHE A 179 11.36 16.96 6.14
CA PHE A 179 11.07 18.14 5.32
C PHE A 179 9.67 18.73 5.55
N THR A 180 8.68 17.90 5.91
CA THR A 180 7.29 18.36 6.11
C THR A 180 7.01 18.87 7.53
N LYS A 181 7.96 18.74 8.48
CA LYS A 181 7.79 19.09 9.90
C LYS A 181 6.57 18.44 10.58
N ASN A 182 6.03 17.37 10.00
CA ASN A 182 4.92 16.61 10.57
C ASN A 182 5.48 15.54 11.53
N ASN A 183 4.90 15.46 12.74
CA ASN A 183 5.17 14.41 13.74
C ASN A 183 4.59 13.08 13.26
N SER A 184 5.27 12.51 12.29
CA SER A 184 4.89 11.33 11.52
C SER A 184 5.45 10.03 12.12
N VAL A 185 6.04 10.11 13.31
CA VAL A 185 6.73 9.01 14.01
C VAL A 185 5.79 7.85 14.32
N GLU A 186 4.55 8.13 14.74
CA GLU A 186 3.55 7.09 15.07
C GLU A 186 3.14 6.27 13.84
N ILE A 187 2.94 6.93 12.69
CA ILE A 187 2.59 6.22 11.46
C ILE A 187 3.81 5.45 10.94
N LEU A 188 5.02 6.02 11.04
CA LEU A 188 6.25 5.30 10.68
C LEU A 188 6.46 4.04 11.55
N ALA A 189 6.12 4.10 12.84
CA ALA A 189 6.14 2.94 13.73
C ALA A 189 5.06 1.90 13.36
N ALA A 190 3.82 2.34 13.12
CA ALA A 190 2.74 1.44 12.71
C ALA A 190 3.01 0.77 11.35
N MET A 191 3.73 1.45 10.45
CA MET A 191 4.17 0.86 9.19
C MET A 191 5.28 -0.16 9.40
N ALA A 192 6.17 0.05 10.39
CA ALA A 192 7.29 -0.84 10.67
C ALA A 192 6.88 -2.25 11.04
N ASP A 193 5.81 -2.38 11.81
CA ASP A 193 5.28 -3.68 12.24
C ASP A 193 4.56 -4.43 11.12
N LEU A 194 4.16 -3.72 10.05
CA LEU A 194 3.29 -4.26 9.02
C LEU A 194 4.01 -4.54 7.70
N TYR A 195 5.18 -3.94 7.41
CA TYR A 195 5.76 -3.95 6.06
C TYR A 195 6.60 -5.19 5.69
N ASP A 196 7.00 -6.05 6.64
CA ASP A 196 7.98 -7.12 6.39
C ASP A 196 7.56 -8.03 5.21
N GLY A 197 8.37 -8.00 4.16
CA GLY A 197 8.16 -8.71 2.89
C GLY A 197 7.06 -8.13 1.98
N MET A 198 6.89 -6.81 1.97
CA MET A 198 6.09 -6.09 0.98
C MET A 198 6.87 -4.96 0.31
N LEU A 199 6.60 -4.78 -0.98
CA LEU A 199 7.01 -3.60 -1.73
C LEU A 199 5.87 -2.58 -1.73
N LEU A 200 6.21 -1.33 -1.43
CA LEU A 200 5.27 -0.21 -1.34
C LEU A 200 5.72 0.92 -2.26
N GLY A 201 4.77 1.59 -2.89
CA GLY A 201 5.11 2.80 -3.62
C GLY A 201 3.95 3.40 -4.38
N PHE A 202 4.21 3.87 -5.58
CA PHE A 202 3.29 4.74 -6.28
C PHE A 202 2.77 4.09 -7.55
N ASP A 203 1.45 4.11 -7.72
CA ASP A 203 0.80 3.86 -9.00
C ASP A 203 0.71 5.18 -9.76
N LEU A 204 1.29 5.19 -10.95
CA LEU A 204 1.43 6.38 -11.78
C LEU A 204 0.80 6.12 -13.14
N GLU A 205 0.26 7.17 -13.73
CA GLU A 205 -0.26 7.14 -15.09
C GLU A 205 0.46 8.17 -15.94
N MET A 206 0.81 7.79 -17.17
CA MET A 206 1.41 8.69 -18.14
C MET A 206 0.45 9.85 -18.38
N LYS A 207 0.94 11.08 -18.15
CA LYS A 207 0.16 12.28 -18.44
C LYS A 207 -0.02 12.36 -19.94
N LYS A 208 -1.28 12.46 -20.38
CA LYS A 208 -1.57 12.81 -21.77
C LYS A 208 -0.96 14.18 -22.03
N GLN A 209 -0.11 14.30 -23.05
CA GLN A 209 0.30 15.61 -23.53
C GLN A 209 -0.97 16.36 -23.98
N PRO A 210 -1.12 17.64 -23.60
CA PRO A 210 -2.25 18.46 -24.03
C PRO A 210 -2.29 18.62 -25.56
#